data_AF-A0A9X6ZH48-F1
#
_entry.id   AF-A0A9X6ZH48-F1
#
_cell.length_a   1.000
_cell.length_b   1.000
_cell.length_c   1.000
_cell.angle_alpha   90.00
_cell.angle_beta   90.00
_cell.angle_gamma   90.00
#
_symmetry.space_group_name_H-M   'P 1'
#
loop_
_entity.id
_entity.type
_entity.pdbx_description
1 polymer ?
#
loop_
_entity_poly.entity_id
_entity_poly.type
_entity_poly.pdbx_seq_one_letter_code
_entity_poly.pdbx_strand_id
1 'polypeptide(L)'
;MIETLLIKFYKQKLSNYALAYKHVLINIIIVGIIIFLSVLIPAPYIIYNNQDFLLLSIFFFISIIISIMSLILLINLPAINFTRRFYKIKLHSTEWELFRLFLLKEYLVENKFIDTENKNTKENKEKIEMLISLFQQKLDNRQKNKPFAILGSYFNTSIVFLIPIWAAFNNQVYFKEVTLNEALHNIGTILAVLLFLFVLFCMIKIFKIQYNFLYLDYKLQEIIYMLSQLQIIHNNDKFSQKHISQDQKDKIKTMIKDYNKTRNNQKEKNTTSFLKRYSYFKWK
;
A
#
# COMPACT_ATOMS: atom_id res chain seq x y z
N MET A 1 4.74 -17.57 -19.56
CA MET A 1 4.36 -16.41 -20.40
C MET A 1 3.11 -15.70 -19.87
N ILE A 2 1.99 -16.40 -19.69
CA ILE A 2 0.75 -15.86 -19.09
C ILE A 2 0.97 -15.21 -17.73
N GLU A 3 1.80 -15.82 -16.89
CA GLU A 3 2.08 -15.34 -15.54
C GLU A 3 2.65 -13.91 -15.55
N THR A 4 3.68 -13.69 -16.37
CA THR A 4 4.33 -12.38 -16.55
C THR A 4 3.35 -11.35 -17.10
N LEU A 5 2.48 -11.76 -18.02
CA LEU A 5 1.44 -10.91 -18.60
C LEU A 5 0.41 -10.49 -17.54
N LEU A 6 -0.09 -11.42 -16.74
CA LEU A 6 -1.06 -11.14 -15.68
C LEU A 6 -0.45 -10.27 -14.57
N ILE A 7 0.81 -10.54 -14.20
CA ILE A 7 1.61 -9.70 -13.32
C ILE A 7 1.71 -8.28 -13.90
N LYS A 8 2.04 -8.13 -15.18
CA LYS A 8 2.17 -6.82 -15.83
C LYS A 8 0.82 -6.10 -15.86
N PHE A 9 -0.24 -6.79 -16.25
CA PHE A 9 -1.61 -6.28 -16.23
C PHE A 9 -2.00 -5.79 -14.85
N TYR A 10 -1.78 -6.60 -13.81
CA TYR A 10 -2.10 -6.22 -12.44
C TYR A 10 -1.43 -4.91 -12.04
N LYS A 11 -0.11 -4.81 -12.26
CA LYS A 11 0.69 -3.63 -11.88
C LYS A 11 0.24 -2.37 -12.61
N GLN A 12 -0.15 -2.49 -13.87
CA GLN A 12 -0.39 -1.34 -14.73
C GLN A 12 -1.86 -0.93 -14.79
N LYS A 13 -2.80 -1.84 -14.49
CA LYS A 13 -4.22 -1.64 -14.81
C LYS A 13 -5.23 -2.17 -13.79
N LEU A 14 -4.82 -2.98 -12.81
CA LEU A 14 -5.76 -3.62 -11.87
C LEU A 14 -5.50 -3.25 -10.41
N SER A 15 -4.25 -2.96 -10.05
CA SER A 15 -3.89 -2.59 -8.68
C SER A 15 -4.58 -1.29 -8.26
N ASN A 16 -4.91 -1.18 -6.97
CA ASN A 16 -5.45 0.05 -6.39
C ASN A 16 -4.52 1.25 -6.65
N TYR A 17 -3.21 1.01 -6.75
CA TYR A 17 -2.28 2.04 -7.18
C TYR A 17 -2.49 2.49 -8.61
N ALA A 18 -2.52 1.56 -9.57
CA ALA A 18 -2.71 1.92 -10.97
C ALA A 18 -4.03 2.66 -11.22
N LEU A 19 -5.09 2.24 -10.52
CA LEU A 19 -6.44 2.77 -10.70
C LEU A 19 -6.71 4.04 -9.88
N ALA A 20 -6.16 4.18 -8.68
CA ALA A 20 -6.44 5.32 -7.80
C ALA A 20 -5.16 6.09 -7.44
N TYR A 21 -4.21 5.45 -6.75
CA TYR A 21 -3.12 6.18 -6.09
C TYR A 21 -2.06 6.75 -7.03
N LYS A 22 -1.96 6.28 -8.28
CA LYS A 22 -1.06 6.83 -9.31
C LYS A 22 -1.35 8.31 -9.59
N HIS A 23 -2.60 8.72 -9.42
CA HIS A 23 -3.04 10.10 -9.66
C HIS A 23 -2.70 11.05 -8.50
N VAL A 24 -2.27 10.53 -7.35
CA VAL A 24 -1.88 11.29 -6.16
C VAL A 24 -0.41 11.08 -5.80
N LEU A 25 0.41 10.60 -6.74
CA LEU A 25 1.83 10.30 -6.50
C LEU A 25 2.62 11.50 -5.96
N ILE A 26 2.36 12.70 -6.46
CA ILE A 26 3.01 13.92 -5.95
C ILE A 26 2.63 14.14 -4.48
N ASN A 27 1.36 13.92 -4.11
CA ASN A 27 0.93 14.06 -2.73
C ASN A 27 1.57 13.00 -1.82
N ILE A 28 1.80 11.78 -2.33
CA ILE A 28 2.52 10.74 -1.60
C ILE A 28 3.96 11.20 -1.30
N ILE A 29 4.64 11.81 -2.27
CA ILE A 29 5.99 12.36 -2.10
C ILE A 29 5.97 13.51 -1.08
N ILE A 30 5.01 14.45 -1.21
CA ILE A 30 4.87 15.58 -0.29
C ILE A 30 4.64 15.08 1.14
N VAL A 31 3.78 14.10 1.35
CA VAL A 31 3.55 13.51 2.68
C VAL A 31 4.83 12.87 3.21
N GLY A 32 5.58 12.16 2.37
CA GLY A 32 6.90 11.63 2.74
C GLY A 32 7.85 12.72 3.25
N ILE A 33 7.87 13.88 2.56
CA ILE A 33 8.68 15.04 2.98
C ILE A 33 8.14 15.65 4.29
N ILE A 34 6.82 15.81 4.45
CA ILE A 34 6.22 16.36 5.67
C ILE A 34 6.55 15.50 6.88
N ILE A 35 6.41 14.18 6.76
CA ILE A 35 6.74 13.22 7.82
C ILE A 35 8.24 13.26 8.12
N PHE A 36 9.08 13.39 7.10
CA PHE A 36 10.52 13.50 7.28
C PHE A 36 10.90 14.79 8.02
N LEU A 37 10.35 15.94 7.62
CA LEU A 37 10.65 17.24 8.22
C LEU A 37 10.07 17.41 9.62
N SER A 38 8.87 16.87 9.89
CA SER A 38 8.25 16.92 11.23
C SER A 38 9.10 16.24 12.29
N VAL A 39 9.94 15.31 11.86
CA VAL A 39 10.81 14.50 12.71
C VAL A 39 12.24 15.04 12.77
N LEU A 40 12.83 15.41 11.65
CA LEU A 40 14.29 15.58 11.53
C LEU A 40 14.80 16.96 11.98
N ILE A 41 14.00 18.00 11.86
CA ILE A 41 14.36 19.37 12.28
C ILE A 41 14.33 19.53 13.81
N PRO A 42 13.28 19.09 14.52
CA PRO A 42 13.11 19.38 15.94
C PRO A 42 13.84 18.39 16.85
N ALA A 43 14.00 17.12 16.46
CA ALA A 43 14.66 16.14 17.32
C ALA A 43 16.11 16.52 17.68
N PRO A 44 16.98 16.94 16.74
CA PRO A 44 18.33 17.38 17.07
C PRO A 44 18.37 18.68 17.88
N TYR A 45 17.45 19.61 17.59
CA TYR A 45 17.36 20.90 18.31
C TYR A 45 16.96 20.71 19.78
N ILE A 46 15.99 19.83 20.04
CA ILE A 46 15.51 19.53 21.39
C ILE A 46 16.59 18.78 22.20
N ILE A 47 17.30 17.85 21.55
CA ILE A 47 18.43 17.13 22.14
C ILE A 47 19.59 18.08 22.48
N TYR A 48 19.95 18.97 21.55
CA TYR A 48 21.06 19.92 21.75
C TYR A 48 20.81 20.90 22.90
N ASN A 49 19.57 21.35 23.06
CA ASN A 49 19.21 22.33 24.10
C ASN A 49 18.88 21.73 25.47
N ASN A 50 19.09 20.43 25.69
CA ASN A 50 18.75 19.72 26.95
C ASN A 50 17.35 20.06 27.47
N GLN A 51 16.38 20.21 26.56
CA GLN A 51 15.01 20.57 26.93
C GLN A 51 14.32 19.41 27.67
N ASP A 52 13.38 19.75 28.55
CA ASP A 52 12.67 18.79 29.39
C ASP A 52 12.07 17.64 28.57
N PHE A 53 12.21 16.42 29.08
CA PHE A 53 11.64 15.20 28.50
C PHE A 53 10.14 15.31 28.15
N LEU A 54 9.41 16.10 28.93
CA LEU A 54 7.99 16.40 28.71
C LEU A 54 7.76 17.14 27.38
N LEU A 55 8.60 18.11 27.03
CA LEU A 55 8.48 18.86 25.78
C LEU A 55 8.77 17.96 24.57
N LEU A 56 9.81 17.13 24.66
CA LEU A 56 10.14 16.16 23.61
C LEU A 56 9.00 15.17 23.37
N SER A 57 8.37 14.69 24.46
CA SER A 57 7.22 13.79 24.39
C SER A 57 6.01 14.46 23.72
N ILE A 58 5.69 15.70 24.10
CA ILE A 58 4.59 16.47 23.47
C ILE A 58 4.84 16.68 21.98
N PHE A 59 6.05 17.11 21.62
CA PHE A 59 6.43 17.35 20.24
C PHE A 59 6.29 16.08 19.38
N PHE A 60 6.69 14.95 19.94
CA PHE A 60 6.54 13.65 19.30
C PHE A 60 5.08 13.27 19.03
N PHE A 61 4.18 13.45 20.00
CA PHE A 61 2.75 13.21 19.80
C PHE A 61 2.17 14.10 18.69
N ILE A 62 2.56 15.38 18.66
CA ILE A 62 2.15 16.31 17.60
C ILE A 62 2.62 15.81 16.23
N SER A 63 3.85 15.34 16.13
CA SER A 63 4.41 14.81 14.87
C SER A 63 3.67 13.57 14.36
N ILE A 64 3.23 12.68 15.25
CA ILE A 64 2.39 11.54 14.90
C ILE A 64 1.04 12.00 14.36
N ILE A 65 0.39 12.94 15.05
CA ILE A 65 -0.91 13.48 14.65
C ILE A 65 -0.81 14.13 13.26
N ILE A 66 0.20 14.97 13.03
CA ILE A 66 0.48 15.60 11.73
C ILE A 66 0.68 14.54 10.64
N SER A 67 1.44 13.48 10.94
CA SER A 67 1.71 12.40 9.99
C SER A 67 0.42 11.67 9.60
N ILE A 68 -0.42 11.30 10.57
CA ILE A 68 -1.71 10.62 10.32
C ILE A 68 -2.64 11.54 9.53
N MET A 69 -2.75 12.82 9.93
CA MET A 69 -3.58 13.80 9.24
C MET A 69 -3.11 14.01 7.79
N SER A 70 -1.81 14.09 7.56
CA SER A 70 -1.24 14.26 6.22
C SER A 70 -1.56 13.07 5.30
N LEU A 71 -1.46 11.83 5.81
CA LEU A 71 -1.85 10.62 5.06
C LEU A 71 -3.34 10.66 4.67
N ILE A 72 -4.21 11.05 5.60
CA ILE A 72 -5.66 11.10 5.34
C ILE A 72 -5.99 12.21 4.33
N LEU A 73 -5.52 13.42 4.59
CA LEU A 73 -5.91 14.62 3.85
C LEU A 73 -5.25 14.73 2.47
N LEU A 74 -4.00 14.30 2.33
CA LEU A 74 -3.24 14.49 1.09
C LEU A 74 -3.24 13.23 0.21
N ILE A 75 -3.49 12.04 0.76
CA ILE A 75 -3.45 10.79 -0.01
C ILE A 75 -4.84 10.16 -0.10
N ASN A 76 -5.42 9.77 1.04
CA ASN A 76 -6.65 8.97 1.05
C ASN A 76 -7.85 9.76 0.51
N LEU A 77 -8.07 10.97 1.00
CA LEU A 77 -9.17 11.81 0.53
C LEU A 77 -9.04 12.16 -0.96
N PRO A 78 -7.86 12.58 -1.47
CA PRO A 78 -7.69 12.82 -2.89
C PRO A 78 -7.89 11.56 -3.74
N ALA A 79 -7.43 10.39 -3.30
CA ALA A 79 -7.66 9.13 -4.00
C ALA A 79 -9.15 8.75 -4.06
N ILE A 80 -9.87 8.87 -2.93
CA ILE A 80 -11.32 8.61 -2.84
C ILE A 80 -12.09 9.61 -3.73
N ASN A 81 -11.72 10.88 -3.70
CA ASN A 81 -12.37 11.91 -4.51
C ASN A 81 -12.12 11.68 -6.01
N PHE A 82 -10.90 11.28 -6.38
CA PHE A 82 -10.58 10.89 -7.75
C PHE A 82 -11.45 9.72 -8.20
N THR A 83 -11.54 8.64 -7.41
CA THR A 83 -12.32 7.47 -7.83
C THR A 83 -13.81 7.78 -7.94
N ARG A 84 -14.33 8.60 -7.01
CA ARG A 84 -15.74 9.02 -7.02
C ARG A 84 -16.05 9.91 -8.22
N ARG A 85 -15.12 10.77 -8.67
CA ARG A 85 -15.33 11.64 -9.84
C ARG A 85 -15.16 10.88 -11.16
N PHE A 86 -14.10 10.07 -11.27
CA PHE A 86 -13.72 9.43 -12.52
C PHE A 86 -14.47 8.12 -12.77
N TYR A 87 -14.53 7.23 -11.77
CA TYR A 87 -15.21 5.94 -11.89
C TYR A 87 -16.66 5.98 -11.41
N LYS A 88 -17.09 7.05 -10.71
CA LYS A 88 -18.39 7.11 -10.02
C LYS A 88 -18.57 6.01 -8.96
N ILE A 89 -17.46 5.49 -8.42
CA ILE A 89 -17.44 4.43 -7.41
C ILE A 89 -16.59 4.90 -6.22
N LYS A 90 -17.04 4.57 -5.00
CA LYS A 90 -16.27 4.80 -3.77
C LYS A 90 -15.13 3.79 -3.69
N LEU A 91 -13.89 4.26 -3.52
CA LEU A 91 -12.73 3.39 -3.31
C LEU A 91 -12.96 2.44 -2.12
N HIS A 92 -12.54 1.18 -2.25
CA HIS A 92 -12.73 0.10 -1.26
C HIS A 92 -14.20 -0.28 -0.96
N SER A 93 -15.17 0.12 -1.80
CA SER A 93 -16.53 -0.41 -1.71
C SER A 93 -16.64 -1.81 -2.32
N THR A 94 -17.73 -2.50 -2.05
CA THR A 94 -18.08 -3.75 -2.74
C THR A 94 -18.15 -3.56 -4.26
N GLU A 95 -18.73 -2.45 -4.73
CA GLU A 95 -18.77 -2.08 -6.15
C GLU A 95 -17.35 -1.91 -6.73
N TRP A 96 -16.40 -1.39 -5.95
CA TRP A 96 -15.01 -1.21 -6.37
C TRP A 96 -14.31 -2.56 -6.59
N GLU A 97 -14.46 -3.50 -5.67
CA GLU A 97 -13.87 -4.83 -5.81
C GLU A 97 -14.50 -5.61 -6.96
N LEU A 98 -15.82 -5.48 -7.16
CA LEU A 98 -16.50 -6.07 -8.32
C LEU A 98 -15.97 -5.46 -9.63
N PHE A 99 -15.84 -4.14 -9.72
CA PHE A 99 -15.28 -3.47 -10.89
C PHE A 99 -13.90 -4.03 -11.26
N ARG A 100 -13.00 -4.19 -10.28
CA ARG A 100 -11.68 -4.80 -10.48
C ARG A 100 -11.79 -6.25 -10.95
N LEU A 101 -12.65 -7.04 -10.33
CA LEU A 101 -12.84 -8.43 -10.71
C LEU A 101 -13.34 -8.58 -12.16
N PHE A 102 -14.27 -7.74 -12.60
CA PHE A 102 -14.74 -7.75 -13.98
C PHE A 102 -13.67 -7.24 -14.96
N LEU A 103 -12.83 -6.27 -14.59
CA LEU A 103 -11.66 -5.88 -15.39
C LEU A 103 -10.67 -7.05 -15.58
N LEU A 104 -10.45 -7.84 -14.53
CA LEU A 104 -9.64 -9.06 -14.63
C LEU A 104 -10.30 -10.08 -15.58
N LYS A 105 -11.62 -10.27 -15.45
CA LYS A 105 -12.38 -11.16 -16.33
C LYS A 105 -12.25 -10.76 -17.80
N GLU A 106 -12.49 -9.50 -18.12
CA GLU A 106 -12.34 -9.01 -19.49
C GLU A 106 -10.92 -9.23 -20.01
N TYR A 107 -9.90 -8.94 -19.20
CA TYR A 107 -8.53 -9.19 -19.61
C TYR A 107 -8.25 -10.67 -19.92
N LEU A 108 -8.76 -11.59 -19.11
CA LEU A 108 -8.60 -13.02 -19.36
C LEU A 108 -9.33 -13.46 -20.64
N VAL A 109 -10.50 -12.89 -20.92
CA VAL A 109 -11.26 -13.13 -22.15
C VAL A 109 -10.54 -12.56 -23.38
N GLU A 110 -10.11 -11.29 -23.34
CA GLU A 110 -9.41 -10.62 -24.45
C GLU A 110 -8.15 -11.37 -24.87
N ASN A 111 -7.44 -11.97 -23.90
CA ASN A 111 -6.22 -12.75 -24.15
C ASN A 111 -6.51 -14.24 -24.40
N LYS A 112 -7.77 -14.63 -24.59
CA LYS A 112 -8.21 -16.01 -24.87
C LYS A 112 -7.79 -17.02 -23.80
N PHE A 113 -7.68 -16.59 -22.55
CA PHE A 113 -7.41 -17.47 -21.40
C PHE A 113 -8.68 -18.12 -20.85
N ILE A 114 -9.81 -17.43 -20.97
CA ILE A 114 -11.13 -17.97 -20.65
C ILE A 114 -12.09 -17.56 -21.76
N ASP A 115 -13.07 -18.40 -22.08
CA ASP A 115 -14.06 -18.10 -23.12
C ASP A 115 -15.21 -17.22 -22.59
N THR A 116 -15.73 -16.36 -23.47
CA THR A 116 -16.75 -15.33 -23.20
C THR A 116 -18.13 -15.89 -22.83
N GLU A 117 -18.39 -17.14 -23.18
CA GLU A 117 -19.68 -17.79 -23.09
C GLU A 117 -19.49 -19.15 -22.43
N ASN A 118 -20.43 -19.56 -21.58
CA ASN A 118 -20.49 -20.83 -20.83
C ASN A 118 -20.39 -22.12 -21.66
N LYS A 119 -19.88 -22.08 -22.90
CA LYS A 119 -19.65 -23.24 -23.77
C LYS A 119 -18.68 -24.24 -23.17
N ASN A 120 -17.72 -23.81 -22.33
CA ASN A 120 -16.75 -24.68 -21.66
C ASN A 120 -16.45 -24.23 -20.21
N THR A 121 -17.48 -24.17 -19.36
CA THR A 121 -17.35 -23.79 -17.92
C THR A 121 -16.33 -24.64 -17.17
N LYS A 122 -16.21 -25.93 -17.52
CA LYS A 122 -15.22 -26.83 -16.92
C LYS A 122 -13.78 -26.49 -17.34
N GLU A 123 -13.55 -26.23 -18.63
CA GLU A 123 -12.21 -25.89 -19.13
C GLU A 123 -11.75 -24.51 -18.60
N ASN A 124 -12.66 -23.52 -18.56
CA ASN A 124 -12.39 -22.22 -17.95
C ASN A 124 -11.99 -22.36 -16.47
N LYS A 125 -12.69 -23.25 -15.73
CA LYS A 125 -12.37 -23.54 -14.34
C LYS A 125 -10.97 -24.12 -14.20
N GLU A 126 -10.63 -25.13 -14.99
CA GLU A 126 -9.31 -25.78 -14.97
C GLU A 126 -8.19 -24.78 -15.31
N LYS A 127 -8.42 -23.88 -16.28
CA LYS A 127 -7.47 -22.80 -16.61
C LYS A 127 -7.29 -21.79 -15.48
N ILE A 128 -8.35 -21.40 -14.78
CA ILE A 128 -8.26 -20.50 -13.63
C ILE A 128 -7.55 -21.20 -12.45
N GLU A 129 -7.86 -22.46 -12.20
CA GLU A 129 -7.25 -23.27 -11.13
C GLU A 129 -5.76 -23.50 -11.38
N MET A 130 -5.38 -23.73 -12.63
CA MET A 130 -3.97 -23.77 -13.06
C MET A 130 -3.26 -22.43 -12.79
N LEU A 131 -3.91 -21.29 -13.06
CA LEU A 131 -3.34 -19.99 -12.75
C LEU A 131 -3.15 -19.79 -11.23
N ILE A 132 -4.17 -20.14 -10.44
CA ILE A 132 -4.11 -20.06 -8.98
C ILE A 132 -2.94 -20.89 -8.45
N SER A 133 -2.82 -22.16 -8.88
CA SER A 133 -1.74 -23.05 -8.41
C SER A 133 -0.35 -22.54 -8.79
N LEU A 134 -0.18 -21.99 -10.00
CA LEU A 134 1.07 -21.35 -10.43
C LEU A 134 1.46 -20.17 -9.55
N PHE A 135 0.51 -19.28 -9.23
CA PHE A 135 0.78 -18.14 -8.36
C PHE A 135 1.01 -18.56 -6.90
N GLN A 136 0.28 -19.57 -6.42
CA GLN A 136 0.44 -20.15 -5.08
C GLN A 136 1.84 -20.75 -4.91
N GLN A 137 2.28 -21.60 -5.85
CA GLN A 137 3.61 -22.20 -5.84
C GLN A 137 4.71 -21.13 -5.82
N LYS A 138 4.53 -20.03 -6.54
CA LYS A 138 5.48 -18.90 -6.54
C LYS A 138 5.49 -18.12 -5.24
N LEU A 139 4.33 -17.95 -4.60
CA LEU A 139 4.21 -17.36 -3.28
C LEU A 139 4.95 -18.24 -2.26
N ASP A 140 4.69 -19.54 -2.27
CA ASP A 140 5.26 -20.51 -1.33
C ASP A 140 6.77 -20.60 -1.48
N ASN A 141 7.29 -20.67 -2.72
CA ASN A 141 8.72 -20.67 -2.99
C ASN A 141 9.43 -19.41 -2.47
N ARG A 142 8.74 -18.26 -2.45
CA ARG A 142 9.28 -17.02 -1.85
C ARG A 142 9.20 -17.05 -0.33
N GLN A 143 8.15 -17.64 0.23
CA GLN A 143 7.95 -17.68 1.68
C GLN A 143 8.84 -18.70 2.39
N LYS A 144 9.27 -19.77 1.70
CA LYS A 144 10.17 -20.80 2.25
C LYS A 144 11.45 -20.26 2.90
N ASN A 145 11.99 -19.13 2.41
CA ASN A 145 13.22 -18.53 2.95
C ASN A 145 12.97 -17.35 3.93
N LYS A 146 11.72 -16.96 4.15
CA LYS A 146 11.39 -15.78 4.95
C LYS A 146 11.48 -15.92 6.46
N PRO A 147 11.12 -17.03 7.13
CA PRO A 147 11.13 -17.04 8.60
C PRO A 147 12.53 -16.77 9.17
N PHE A 148 13.57 -17.38 8.58
CA PHE A 148 14.96 -17.13 8.97
C PHE A 148 15.49 -15.76 8.54
N ALA A 149 15.10 -15.26 7.35
CA ALA A 149 15.49 -13.93 6.89
C ALA A 149 14.81 -12.80 7.69
N ILE A 150 13.57 -13.01 8.13
CA ILE A 150 12.80 -12.08 8.97
C ILE A 150 13.39 -12.05 10.38
N LEU A 151 13.67 -13.22 10.97
CA LEU A 151 14.36 -13.31 12.27
C LEU A 151 15.74 -12.66 12.20
N GLY A 152 16.55 -12.99 11.18
CA GLY A 152 17.86 -12.37 10.97
C GLY A 152 17.77 -10.85 10.75
N SER A 153 16.75 -10.37 10.03
CA SER A 153 16.54 -8.93 9.82
C SER A 153 16.13 -8.21 11.10
N TYR A 154 15.19 -8.74 11.87
CA TYR A 154 14.80 -8.12 13.14
C TYR A 154 15.93 -8.19 14.17
N PHE A 155 16.67 -9.30 14.23
CA PHE A 155 17.82 -9.45 15.13
C PHE A 155 18.96 -8.50 14.76
N ASN A 156 19.30 -8.35 13.47
CA ASN A 156 20.26 -7.34 13.02
C ASN A 156 19.79 -5.93 13.33
N THR A 157 18.51 -5.63 13.09
CA THR A 157 17.96 -4.29 13.34
C THR A 157 18.00 -3.97 14.84
N SER A 158 17.64 -4.93 15.70
CA SER A 158 17.72 -4.81 17.15
C SER A 158 19.15 -4.64 17.62
N ILE A 159 20.12 -5.43 17.11
CA ILE A 159 21.55 -5.31 17.43
C ILE A 159 22.10 -3.94 17.02
N VAL A 160 21.75 -3.45 15.83
CA VAL A 160 22.18 -2.13 15.34
C VAL A 160 21.69 -1.01 16.25
N PHE A 161 20.53 -1.16 16.90
CA PHE A 161 20.06 -0.19 17.90
C PHE A 161 20.60 -0.47 19.31
N LEU A 162 20.87 -1.73 19.66
CA LEU A 162 21.40 -2.12 20.96
C LEU A 162 22.85 -1.68 21.15
N ILE A 163 23.67 -1.70 20.09
CA ILE A 163 25.09 -1.35 20.16
C ILE A 163 25.31 0.10 20.60
N PRO A 164 24.68 1.14 20.00
CA PRO A 164 24.79 2.52 20.46
C PRO A 164 24.24 2.71 21.88
N ILE A 165 23.13 2.04 22.22
CA ILE A 165 22.50 2.13 23.55
C ILE A 165 23.43 1.55 24.62
N TRP A 166 23.99 0.38 24.37
CA TRP A 166 24.94 -0.30 25.26
C TRP A 166 26.26 0.46 25.39
N ALA A 167 26.76 1.01 24.29
CA ALA A 167 27.97 1.83 24.28
C ALA A 167 27.79 3.15 25.05
N ALA A 168 26.64 3.82 24.87
CA ALA A 168 26.30 5.03 25.63
C ALA A 168 26.16 4.73 27.12
N PHE A 169 25.49 3.62 27.48
CA PHE A 169 25.33 3.19 28.87
C PHE A 169 26.67 2.86 29.54
N ASN A 170 27.52 2.05 28.90
CA ASN A 170 28.82 1.67 29.45
C ASN A 170 29.79 2.84 29.57
N ASN A 171 29.83 3.73 28.58
CA ASN A 171 30.72 4.89 28.64
C ASN A 171 30.37 5.83 29.81
N GLN A 172 29.13 5.77 30.30
CA GLN A 172 28.62 6.68 31.31
C GLN A 172 28.73 6.11 32.73
N VAL A 173 28.49 4.82 32.90
CA VAL A 173 28.66 4.11 34.19
C VAL A 173 30.14 4.01 34.60
N TYR A 174 31.07 3.92 33.65
CA TYR A 174 32.48 3.67 33.95
C TYR A 174 33.40 4.90 33.93
N PHE A 175 33.03 6.03 33.30
CA PHE A 175 33.98 7.14 33.07
C PHE A 175 33.61 8.49 33.72
N LYS A 176 32.45 8.62 34.40
CA LYS A 176 32.10 9.85 35.16
C LYS A 176 31.36 9.50 36.46
N GLU A 177 31.64 10.24 37.53
CA GLU A 177 30.71 10.36 38.66
C GLU A 177 29.50 11.16 38.16
N VAL A 178 28.45 10.45 37.76
CA VAL A 178 27.24 11.06 37.18
C VAL A 178 26.25 11.33 38.31
N THR A 179 25.83 12.59 38.45
CA THR A 179 24.77 12.92 39.42
C THR A 179 23.46 12.24 39.02
N LEU A 180 22.59 11.93 40.01
CA LEU A 180 21.32 11.24 39.77
C LEU A 180 20.46 11.94 38.69
N ASN A 181 20.56 13.27 38.61
CA ASN A 181 19.87 14.09 37.63
C ASN A 181 20.40 13.91 36.20
N GLU A 182 21.73 13.83 36.03
CA GLU A 182 22.35 13.53 34.74
C GLU A 182 22.05 12.09 34.31
N ALA A 183 22.05 11.13 35.23
CA ALA A 183 21.69 9.75 34.92
C ALA A 183 20.23 9.63 34.43
N LEU A 184 19.30 10.34 35.09
CA LEU A 184 17.90 10.44 34.67
C LEU A 184 17.74 11.10 33.30
N HIS A 185 18.48 12.18 33.03
CA HIS A 185 18.47 12.86 31.73
C HIS A 185 18.93 11.92 30.61
N ASN A 186 20.03 11.20 30.83
CA ASN A 186 20.57 10.27 29.84
C ASN A 186 19.65 9.08 29.57
N ILE A 187 19.05 8.48 30.62
CA ILE A 187 18.01 7.45 30.45
C ILE A 187 16.82 8.00 29.66
N GLY A 188 16.40 9.23 29.94
CA GLY A 188 15.36 9.94 29.20
C GLY A 188 15.70 10.10 27.71
N THR A 189 16.94 10.47 27.39
CA THR A 189 17.40 10.58 25.99
C THR A 189 17.47 9.23 25.27
N ILE A 190 17.91 8.16 25.94
CA ILE A 190 17.93 6.81 25.36
C ILE A 190 16.50 6.31 25.09
N LEU A 191 15.58 6.52 26.03
CA LEU A 191 14.16 6.21 25.87
C LEU A 191 13.54 7.02 24.72
N ALA A 192 13.86 8.30 24.62
CA ALA A 192 13.43 9.16 23.53
C ALA A 192 13.89 8.65 22.16
N VAL A 193 15.16 8.25 22.03
CA VAL A 193 15.71 7.67 20.79
C VAL A 193 15.04 6.33 20.47
N LEU A 194 14.83 5.46 21.46
CA LEU A 194 14.11 4.19 21.27
C LEU A 194 12.67 4.41 20.82
N LEU A 195 11.95 5.34 21.47
CA LEU A 195 10.59 5.72 21.13
C LEU A 195 10.50 6.31 19.71
N PHE A 196 11.50 7.12 19.35
CA PHE A 196 11.67 7.66 18.01
C PHE A 196 11.84 6.56 16.94
N LEU A 197 12.75 5.62 17.19
CA LEU A 197 12.98 4.47 16.31
C LEU A 197 11.76 3.57 16.21
N PHE A 198 11.04 3.37 17.33
CA PHE A 198 9.79 2.64 17.36
C PHE A 198 8.71 3.32 16.51
N VAL A 199 8.60 4.65 16.52
CA VAL A 199 7.65 5.35 15.66
C VAL A 199 8.08 5.38 14.21
N LEU A 200 9.35 5.53 13.89
CA LEU A 200 9.83 5.30 12.52
C LEU A 200 9.45 3.89 12.05
N PHE A 201 9.62 2.87 12.91
CA PHE A 201 9.21 1.51 12.62
C PHE A 201 7.69 1.38 12.39
N CYS A 202 6.88 1.97 13.27
CA CYS A 202 5.42 2.00 13.15
C CYS A 202 4.97 2.75 11.89
N MET A 203 5.58 3.88 11.56
CA MET A 203 5.32 4.65 10.33
C MET A 203 5.67 3.84 9.09
N ILE A 204 6.84 3.18 9.08
CA ILE A 204 7.23 2.27 8.00
C ILE A 204 6.22 1.11 7.89
N LYS A 205 5.73 0.57 9.01
CA LYS A 205 4.70 -0.48 9.03
C LYS A 205 3.34 0.01 8.52
N ILE A 206 2.90 1.21 8.91
CA ILE A 206 1.64 1.82 8.45
C ILE A 206 1.72 2.14 6.96
N PHE A 207 2.85 2.70 6.52
CA PHE A 207 3.13 2.91 5.10
C PHE A 207 3.17 1.57 4.35
N LYS A 208 3.81 0.54 4.91
CA LYS A 208 3.76 -0.83 4.36
C LYS A 208 2.33 -1.33 4.19
N ILE A 209 1.49 -1.20 5.22
CA ILE A 209 0.10 -1.67 5.22
C ILE A 209 -0.75 -0.92 4.18
N GLN A 210 -0.63 0.41 4.11
CA GLN A 210 -1.38 1.25 3.16
C GLN A 210 -0.90 1.09 1.70
N TYR A 211 0.38 0.79 1.50
CA TYR A 211 1.01 0.62 0.18
C TYR A 211 1.40 -0.82 -0.11
N ASN A 212 0.70 -1.77 0.49
CA ASN A 212 0.95 -3.21 0.37
C ASN A 212 1.03 -3.66 -1.10
N PHE A 213 0.34 -2.99 -2.03
CA PHE A 213 0.41 -3.23 -3.48
C PHE A 213 1.82 -3.12 -4.09
N LEU A 214 2.78 -2.45 -3.43
CA LEU A 214 4.17 -2.34 -3.89
C LEU A 214 4.92 -3.67 -3.71
N TYR A 215 4.53 -4.48 -2.72
CA TYR A 215 5.19 -5.74 -2.42
C TYR A 215 4.76 -6.82 -3.39
N LEU A 216 5.74 -7.56 -3.89
CA LEU A 216 5.46 -8.62 -4.85
C LEU A 216 4.63 -9.75 -4.24
N ASP A 217 4.81 -10.06 -2.96
CA ASP A 217 4.05 -11.12 -2.29
C ASP A 217 2.58 -10.77 -2.11
N TYR A 218 2.30 -9.54 -1.65
CA TYR A 218 0.93 -9.05 -1.53
C TYR A 218 0.25 -9.01 -2.90
N LYS A 219 0.98 -8.57 -3.93
CA LYS A 219 0.50 -8.64 -5.30
C LYS A 219 0.13 -10.07 -5.73
N LEU A 220 0.95 -11.07 -5.39
CA LEU A 220 0.67 -12.47 -5.70
C LEU A 220 -0.59 -12.92 -4.95
N GLN A 221 -0.70 -12.63 -3.66
CA GLN A 221 -1.89 -12.92 -2.85
C GLN A 221 -3.15 -12.27 -3.41
N GLU A 222 -3.08 -11.03 -3.87
CA GLU A 222 -4.23 -10.32 -4.40
C GLU A 222 -4.65 -10.84 -5.79
N ILE A 223 -3.69 -11.24 -6.64
CA ILE A 223 -3.97 -11.93 -7.90
C ILE A 223 -4.65 -13.28 -7.62
N ILE A 224 -4.13 -14.08 -6.68
CA ILE A 224 -4.72 -15.35 -6.25
C ILE A 224 -6.15 -15.13 -5.77
N TYR A 225 -6.35 -14.19 -4.85
CA TYR A 225 -7.66 -13.84 -4.32
C TYR A 225 -8.65 -13.48 -5.43
N MET A 226 -8.29 -12.57 -6.34
CA MET A 226 -9.18 -12.17 -7.43
C MET A 226 -9.51 -13.31 -8.40
N LEU A 227 -8.54 -14.18 -8.69
CA LEU A 227 -8.76 -15.39 -9.51
C LEU A 227 -9.71 -16.37 -8.80
N SER A 228 -9.53 -16.59 -7.50
CA SER A 228 -10.43 -17.45 -6.71
C SER A 228 -11.86 -16.89 -6.66
N GLN A 229 -12.01 -15.57 -6.47
CA GLN A 229 -13.33 -14.92 -6.54
C GLN A 229 -13.96 -15.04 -7.93
N LEU A 230 -13.16 -14.91 -8.99
CA LEU A 230 -13.62 -15.07 -10.37
C LEU A 230 -14.07 -16.51 -10.65
N GLN A 231 -13.37 -17.51 -10.10
CA GLN A 231 -13.76 -18.92 -10.15
C GLN A 231 -15.12 -19.15 -9.47
N ILE A 232 -15.35 -18.56 -8.29
CA ILE A 232 -16.62 -18.65 -7.56
C ILE A 232 -17.76 -18.02 -8.37
N ILE A 233 -17.54 -16.83 -8.93
CA ILE A 233 -18.55 -16.10 -9.71
C ILE A 233 -18.87 -16.82 -11.02
N HIS A 234 -17.89 -17.46 -11.65
CA HIS A 234 -18.12 -18.22 -12.88
C HIS A 234 -18.87 -19.54 -12.64
N ASN A 235 -18.72 -20.14 -11.45
CA ASN A 235 -19.28 -21.46 -11.13
C ASN A 235 -20.67 -21.44 -10.53
N ASN A 236 -21.18 -20.28 -10.08
CA ASN A 236 -22.41 -20.25 -9.30
C ASN A 236 -23.33 -19.11 -9.76
N ASP A 237 -24.17 -19.41 -10.76
CA ASP A 237 -25.19 -18.47 -11.27
C ASP A 237 -26.09 -17.98 -10.13
N LYS A 238 -26.44 -18.83 -9.16
CA LYS A 238 -27.20 -18.45 -7.95
C LYS A 238 -26.44 -17.52 -7.02
N PHE A 239 -25.13 -17.65 -6.86
CA PHE A 239 -24.30 -16.70 -6.08
C PHE A 239 -24.22 -15.35 -6.79
N SER A 240 -24.04 -15.37 -8.11
CA SER A 240 -24.02 -14.17 -8.94
C SER A 240 -25.38 -13.46 -8.95
N GLN A 241 -26.50 -14.18 -8.87
CA GLN A 241 -27.86 -13.62 -8.85
C GLN A 241 -28.29 -13.15 -7.46
N LYS A 242 -27.83 -13.82 -6.39
CA LYS A 242 -28.19 -13.50 -5.00
C LYS A 242 -27.37 -12.35 -4.40
N HIS A 243 -26.13 -12.16 -4.86
CA HIS A 243 -25.21 -11.17 -4.29
C HIS A 243 -24.82 -10.03 -5.23
N ILE A 244 -25.11 -10.14 -6.53
CA ILE A 244 -24.81 -9.11 -7.53
C ILE A 244 -26.06 -8.89 -8.38
N SER A 245 -26.80 -7.80 -8.13
CA SER A 245 -28.02 -7.52 -8.92
C SER A 245 -27.67 -7.34 -10.40
N GLN A 246 -28.62 -7.63 -11.29
CA GLN A 246 -28.42 -7.43 -12.74
C GLN A 246 -28.07 -5.97 -13.05
N ASP A 247 -28.72 -5.03 -12.36
CA ASP A 247 -28.42 -3.59 -12.43
C ASP A 247 -26.96 -3.27 -12.06
N GLN A 248 -26.40 -3.93 -11.04
CA GLN A 248 -24.99 -3.76 -10.66
C GLN A 248 -24.06 -4.30 -11.75
N LYS A 249 -24.39 -5.45 -12.36
CA LYS A 249 -23.60 -6.01 -13.49
C LYS A 249 -23.61 -5.08 -14.70
N ASP A 250 -24.77 -4.54 -15.06
CA ASP A 250 -24.90 -3.66 -16.23
C ASP A 250 -24.26 -2.28 -15.99
N LYS A 251 -24.36 -1.76 -14.76
CA LYS A 251 -23.62 -0.58 -14.31
C LYS A 251 -22.10 -0.81 -14.43
N ILE A 252 -21.60 -1.95 -13.96
CA ILE A 252 -20.17 -2.30 -14.04
C ILE A 252 -19.71 -2.49 -15.49
N LYS A 253 -20.47 -3.19 -16.33
CA LYS A 253 -20.15 -3.33 -17.77
C LYS A 253 -20.03 -1.97 -18.45
N THR A 254 -20.94 -1.05 -18.14
CA THR A 254 -20.91 0.32 -18.65
C THR A 254 -19.64 1.04 -18.17
N MET A 255 -19.30 0.92 -16.88
CA MET A 255 -18.08 1.51 -16.31
C MET A 255 -16.81 0.97 -16.96
N ILE A 256 -16.76 -0.33 -17.27
CA ILE A 256 -15.59 -0.93 -17.92
C ILE A 256 -15.49 -0.48 -19.38
N LYS A 257 -16.61 -0.42 -20.09
CA LYS A 257 -16.67 0.12 -21.45
C LYS A 257 -16.17 1.57 -21.48
N ASP A 258 -16.60 2.40 -20.52
CA ASP A 258 -16.16 3.78 -20.38
C ASP A 258 -14.66 3.89 -20.03
N TYR A 259 -14.16 3.02 -19.15
CA TYR A 259 -12.74 2.94 -18.82
C TYR A 259 -11.89 2.56 -20.04
N ASN A 260 -12.28 1.52 -20.78
CA ASN A 260 -11.58 1.07 -21.98
C ASN A 260 -11.64 2.12 -23.10
N LYS A 261 -12.76 2.83 -23.27
CA LYS A 261 -12.90 3.95 -24.21
C LYS A 261 -12.00 5.13 -23.86
N THR A 262 -12.00 5.55 -22.59
CA THR A 262 -11.16 6.66 -22.10
C THR A 262 -9.67 6.34 -22.22
N ARG A 263 -9.30 5.07 -22.01
CA ARG A 263 -7.95 4.56 -22.20
C ARG A 263 -7.49 4.63 -23.65
N ASN A 264 -8.33 4.25 -24.61
CA ASN A 264 -7.98 4.30 -26.03
C ASN A 264 -7.79 5.76 -26.49
N ASN A 265 -8.65 6.67 -26.04
CA ASN A 265 -8.52 8.10 -26.32
C ASN A 265 -7.28 8.75 -25.65
N GLN A 266 -6.83 8.25 -24.49
CA GLN A 266 -5.59 8.71 -23.85
C GLN A 266 -4.33 8.19 -24.54
N LYS A 267 -4.38 7.02 -25.20
CA LYS A 267 -3.26 6.53 -26.04
C LYS A 267 -3.01 7.46 -27.23
N GLU A 268 -4.07 8.03 -27.82
CA GLU A 268 -3.98 8.99 -28.92
C GLU A 268 -3.49 10.39 -28.49
N LYS A 269 -3.74 10.81 -27.24
CA LYS A 269 -3.37 12.15 -26.73
C LYS A 269 -2.02 12.26 -26.03
N ASN A 270 -1.24 11.18 -25.93
CA ASN A 270 0.00 11.13 -25.14
C ASN A 270 1.25 11.76 -25.80
N THR A 271 1.12 12.67 -26.77
CA THR A 271 2.26 13.44 -27.29
C THR A 271 2.46 14.80 -26.62
N THR A 272 1.51 15.31 -25.81
CA THR A 272 1.71 16.63 -25.18
C THR A 272 1.04 16.75 -23.80
N SER A 273 1.82 17.24 -22.83
CA SER A 273 1.44 17.72 -21.50
C SER A 273 1.44 16.71 -20.33
N PHE A 274 2.64 16.40 -19.85
CA PHE A 274 2.88 15.77 -18.54
C PHE A 274 2.36 16.63 -17.36
N LEU A 275 2.31 17.95 -17.52
CA LEU A 275 1.97 18.91 -16.45
C LEU A 275 0.46 19.12 -16.23
N LYS A 276 -0.41 18.93 -17.24
CA LYS A 276 -1.87 19.07 -17.06
C LYS A 276 -2.51 17.94 -16.26
N ARG A 277 -1.80 16.81 -16.05
CA ARG A 277 -2.33 15.67 -15.26
C ARG A 277 -2.37 15.92 -13.75
N TYR A 278 -1.66 16.93 -13.26
CA TYR A 278 -1.47 17.16 -11.83
C TYR A 278 -2.22 18.38 -11.28
N SER A 279 -2.90 19.16 -12.13
CA SER A 279 -3.73 20.29 -11.70
C SER A 279 -5.14 19.84 -11.30
N TYR A 280 -5.26 18.99 -10.26
CA TYR A 280 -6.56 18.61 -9.69
C TYR A 280 -6.85 19.23 -8.33
N PHE A 281 -6.22 20.37 -8.03
CA PHE A 281 -6.63 21.27 -6.96
C PHE A 281 -7.27 22.53 -7.54
N LYS A 282 -8.58 22.46 -7.83
CA LYS A 282 -9.44 23.64 -7.69
C LYS A 282 -10.20 23.45 -6.38
N TRP A 283 -9.75 24.16 -5.35
CA TRP A 283 -10.54 24.38 -4.14
C TRP A 283 -11.78 25.18 -4.56
N LYS A 284 -12.96 24.68 -4.18
CA LYS A 284 -14.21 25.44 -4.19
C LYS A 284 -14.46 25.88 -2.77
#